data_AF-A0A6M0FVH0-F1
#
_entry.id   AF-A0A6M0FVH0-F1
#
_cell.length_a   1.000
_cell.length_b   1.000
_cell.length_c   1.000
_cell.angle_alpha   90.00
_cell.angle_beta   90.00
_cell.angle_gamma   90.00
#
_symmetry.space_group_name_H-M   'P 1'
#
loop_
_entity.id
_entity.type
_entity.pdbx_description
1 polymer ?
#
loop_
_entity_poly.entity_id
_entity_poly.type
_entity_poly.pdbx_seq_one_letter_code
_entity_poly.pdbx_strand_id
1 'polypeptide(L)' 'MLLQELKEEAFKLSPSDRLALVSAIIESLQNASHSQTERSTAIRRMRGLLKTDQLAPTDEDVVAMLEEQRVEKYLQ' A
#
# COMPACT_ATOMS: atom_id res chain seq x y z
N MET A 1 18.65 -14.71 -9.32
CA MET A 1 19.73 -14.47 -8.34
C MET A 1 19.19 -14.70 -6.95
N LEU A 2 19.94 -15.42 -6.13
CA LEU A 2 19.68 -15.46 -4.69
C LEU A 2 20.04 -14.11 -4.05
N LEU A 3 19.37 -13.77 -2.94
CA LEU A 3 19.61 -12.51 -2.22
C LEU A 3 21.08 -12.36 -1.77
N GLN A 4 21.75 -13.47 -1.47
CA GLN A 4 23.16 -13.48 -1.10
C GLN A 4 24.07 -13.06 -2.27
N GLU A 5 23.85 -13.63 -3.45
CA GLU A 5 24.59 -13.28 -4.67
C GLU A 5 24.44 -11.79 -4.99
N LEU A 6 23.24 -11.23 -4.84
CA LEU A 6 22.99 -9.80 -5.06
C LEU A 6 23.76 -8.90 -4.09
N LYS A 7 23.87 -9.32 -2.82
CA LYS A 7 24.64 -8.58 -1.82
C LYS A 7 26.11 -8.56 -2.18
N GLU A 8 26.66 -9.69 -2.59
CA GLU A 8 28.06 -9.80 -2.99
C GLU A 8 28.37 -8.93 -4.21
N GLU A 9 27.50 -8.92 -5.23
CA GLU A 9 27.65 -8.02 -6.38
C GLU A 9 27.53 -6.54 -5.99
N ALA A 10 26.60 -6.19 -5.08
CA ALA A 10 26.47 -4.82 -4.60
C ALA A 10 27.72 -4.33 -3.84
N PHE A 11 28.44 -5.22 -3.14
CA PHE A 11 29.67 -4.86 -2.45
C PHE A 11 30.86 -4.62 -3.40
N LYS A 12 30.85 -5.21 -4.60
CA LYS A 12 31.88 -4.99 -5.64
C LYS A 12 31.80 -3.59 -6.29
N LEU A 13 30.66 -2.92 -6.17
CA LEU A 13 30.45 -1.58 -6.69
C LEU A 13 31.32 -0.53 -5.98
N SER A 14 31.59 0.58 -6.67
CA SER A 14 32.25 1.74 -6.06
C SER A 14 31.38 2.35 -4.95
N PRO A 15 31.95 3.11 -3.99
CA PRO A 15 31.15 3.77 -2.96
C PRO A 15 30.03 4.67 -3.51
N SER A 16 30.26 5.38 -4.61
CA SER A 16 29.25 6.23 -5.26
C SER A 16 28.12 5.41 -5.86
N ASP A 17 28.44 4.31 -6.54
CA ASP A 17 27.44 3.46 -7.18
C ASP A 17 26.60 2.71 -6.14
N ARG A 18 27.19 2.34 -5.00
CA ARG A 18 26.44 1.80 -3.86
C ARG A 18 25.43 2.81 -3.32
N LEU A 19 25.82 4.07 -3.17
CA LEU A 19 24.91 5.13 -2.73
C LEU A 19 23.80 5.38 -3.76
N ALA A 20 24.12 5.40 -5.05
CA ALA A 20 23.15 5.52 -6.13
C ALA A 20 22.14 4.36 -6.11
N LEU A 21 22.61 3.12 -5.92
CA LEU A 21 21.78 1.93 -5.80
C LEU A 21 20.85 2.01 -4.57
N VAL A 22 21.36 2.47 -3.42
CA VAL A 22 20.54 2.67 -2.21
C VAL A 22 19.43 3.69 -2.48
N SER A 23 19.74 4.83 -3.10
CA SER A 23 18.75 5.84 -3.46
C SER A 23 17.66 5.29 -4.39
N ALA A 24 18.05 4.53 -5.43
CA ALA A 24 17.11 3.92 -6.37
C ALA A 24 16.19 2.89 -5.68
N ILE A 25 16.72 2.10 -4.74
CA ILE A 25 15.92 1.15 -3.94
C ILE A 25 14.93 1.92 -3.06
N ILE A 26 15.37 2.99 -2.37
CA ILE A 26 14.49 3.80 -1.53
C ILE A 26 13.36 4.41 -2.36
N GLU A 27 13.65 4.97 -3.53
CA GLU A 27 12.65 5.54 -4.44
C GLU A 27 11.65 4.47 -4.93
N SER A 28 12.14 3.29 -5.30
CA SER A 28 11.29 2.16 -5.67
C SER A 28 10.32 1.75 -4.55
N LEU A 29 10.81 1.68 -3.31
CA LEU A 29 10.00 1.31 -2.15
C LEU A 29 8.96 2.40 -1.78
N GLN A 30 9.34 3.67 -1.91
CA GLN A 30 8.41 4.79 -1.71
C GLN A 30 7.25 4.71 -2.71
N ASN A 31 7.55 4.54 -4.00
CA ASN A 31 6.53 4.41 -5.04
C ASN A 31 5.60 3.19 -4.82
N ALA A 32 6.15 2.05 -4.39
CA ALA A 32 5.35 0.88 -4.02
C ALA A 32 4.40 1.18 -2.83
N SER A 33 4.90 1.86 -1.80
CA SER A 33 4.09 2.21 -0.61
C SER A 33 2.95 3.20 -0.92
N HIS A 34 3.19 4.15 -1.83
CA HIS A 34 2.18 5.10 -2.29
C HIS A 34 1.06 4.36 -3.03
N SER A 35 1.40 3.51 -4.00
CA SER A 35 0.39 2.73 -4.75
C SER A 35 -0.46 1.83 -3.85
N GLN A 36 0.12 1.22 -2.81
CA GLN A 36 -0.61 0.40 -1.86
C GLN A 36 -1.55 1.22 -0.97
N THR A 37 -1.12 2.41 -0.56
CA THR A 37 -1.91 3.34 0.26
C THR A 37 -3.06 3.95 -0.54
N GLU A 38 -2.81 4.32 -1.80
CA GLU A 38 -3.84 4.80 -2.72
C GLU A 38 -4.86 3.72 -3.02
N ARG A 39 -4.41 2.49 -3.28
CA ARG A 39 -5.28 1.33 -3.48
C ARG A 39 -6.14 1.04 -2.26
N SER A 40 -5.58 1.05 -1.05
CA SER A 40 -6.35 0.80 0.18
C SER A 40 -7.38 1.90 0.44
N THR A 41 -7.01 3.16 0.14
CA THR A 41 -7.92 4.30 0.23
C THR A 41 -9.05 4.22 -0.79
N ALA A 42 -8.74 3.84 -2.04
CA ALA A 42 -9.74 3.62 -3.09
C ALA A 42 -10.69 2.47 -2.73
N ILE A 43 -10.17 1.35 -2.22
CA ILE A 43 -10.98 0.23 -1.72
C ILE A 43 -11.90 0.66 -0.58
N ARG A 44 -11.44 1.50 0.34
CA ARG A 44 -12.27 2.04 1.43
C ARG A 44 -13.38 2.95 0.89
N ARG A 45 -13.05 3.88 -0.02
CA ARG A 45 -14.03 4.82 -0.61
C ARG A 45 -15.07 4.13 -1.49
N MET A 46 -14.65 3.10 -2.22
CA MET A 46 -15.50 2.36 -3.15
C MET A 46 -15.92 1.00 -2.58
N ARG A 47 -15.97 0.90 -1.24
CA ARG A 47 -16.40 -0.30 -0.53
C ARG A 47 -17.85 -0.63 -0.93
N GLY A 48 -18.09 -1.88 -1.32
CA GLY A 48 -19.38 -2.33 -1.86
C GLY A 48 -19.55 -2.15 -3.38
N LEU A 49 -18.64 -1.42 -4.05
CA LEU A 49 -18.65 -1.25 -5.52
C LEU A 49 -17.54 -2.05 -6.20
N LEU A 50 -16.36 -2.16 -5.58
CA LEU A 50 -15.22 -2.88 -6.14
C LEU A 50 -15.28 -4.38 -5.82
N LYS A 51 -14.84 -5.20 -6.77
CA LYS A 51 -14.51 -6.61 -6.50
C LYS A 51 -13.20 -6.66 -5.72
N THR A 52 -13.25 -7.20 -4.51
CA THR A 52 -12.09 -7.33 -3.63
C THR A 52 -12.02 -8.76 -3.10
N ASP A 53 -10.84 -9.20 -2.67
CA ASP A 53 -10.65 -10.51 -2.04
C ASP A 53 -11.20 -10.58 -0.59
N GLN A 54 -11.76 -9.48 -0.09
CA GLN A 54 -12.39 -9.43 1.22
C GLN A 54 -13.76 -10.10 1.18
N LEU A 55 -14.13 -10.72 2.30
CA LEU A 55 -15.46 -11.30 2.46
C LEU A 55 -16.54 -10.23 2.30
N ALA A 56 -17.70 -10.63 1.80
CA ALA A 56 -18.86 -9.76 1.77
C ALA A 56 -19.21 -9.33 3.21
N PRO A 57 -19.54 -8.04 3.44
CA PRO A 57 -19.90 -7.56 4.75
C PRO A 57 -21.19 -8.24 5.23
N THR A 58 -21.28 -8.49 6.54
CA THR A 58 -22.49 -8.99 7.18
C THR A 58 -23.52 -7.88 7.36
N ASP A 59 -24.77 -8.23 7.65
CA ASP A 59 -25.83 -7.24 7.88
C ASP A 59 -25.49 -6.29 9.04
N GLU A 60 -24.81 -6.79 10.09
CA GLU A 60 -24.33 -5.98 11.21
C GLU A 60 -23.24 -4.99 10.78
N ASP A 61 -22.29 -5.45 9.95
CA ASP A 61 -21.25 -4.58 9.38
C ASP A 61 -21.87 -3.46 8.54
N VAL A 62 -22.91 -3.77 7.76
CA VAL A 62 -23.61 -2.79 6.93
C VAL A 62 -24.32 -1.74 7.78
N VAL A 63 -24.96 -2.13 8.89
CA VAL A 63 -25.59 -1.18 9.82
C VAL A 63 -24.55 -0.22 10.40
N ALA A 64 -23.40 -0.73 10.85
CA ALA A 64 -22.31 0.10 11.36
C ALA A 64 -21.76 1.07 10.28
N MET A 65 -21.59 0.59 9.05
CA MET A 65 -21.14 1.41 7.92
C MET A 65 -22.10 2.58 7.61
N LEU A 66 -23.41 2.34 7.67
CA LEU A 66 -24.42 3.37 7.42
C LEU A 66 -24.44 4.43 8.54
N GLU A 67 -24.21 4.02 9.79
CA GLU A 67 -24.15 4.94 10.93
C GLU A 67 -22.88 5.81 10.87
N GLU A 68 -21.71 5.23 10.57
CA GLU A 68 -20.47 5.99 10.34
C GLU A 68 -20.68 7.05 9.23
N GLN A 69 -21.25 6.66 8.09
CA GLN A 69 -21.53 7.60 6.99
C GLN A 69 -22.52 8.70 7.40
N ARG A 70 -23.52 8.37 8.21
CA ARG A 70 -24.49 9.36 8.72
C ARG A 70 -23.80 10.36 9.62
N VAL A 71 -22.92 9.92 10.50
CA VAL A 71 -22.14 10.80 11.38
C VAL A 71 -21.22 11.70 10.55
N GLU A 72 -20.42 11.15 9.64
CA GLU A 72 -19.54 11.94 8.77
C GLU A 72 -20.31 12.98 7.95
N LYS A 73 -21.50 12.63 7.45
CA LYS A 73 -22.28 13.53 6.59
C LYS A 73 -22.96 14.68 7.33
N TYR A 74 -23.36 14.46 8.59
CA TYR A 74 -24.26 15.39 9.29
C TYR A 74 -23.72 15.95 10.61
N LEU A 75 -22.62 15.41 11.14
CA LEU A 75 -22.04 15.81 12.44
C LEU A 75 -20.61 16.37 12.32
N GLN A 76 -20.07 16.53 11.10
CA GLN A 76 -18.83 17.26 10.80
C GLN A 76 -19.10 18.68 10.31
#